data_AF-A0A5N8YWG5-F1
#
_entry.id   AF-A0A5N8YWG5-F1
#
_cell.length_a   1.000
_cell.length_b   1.000
_cell.length_c   1.000
_cell.angle_alpha   90.00
_cell.angle_beta   90.00
_cell.angle_gamma   90.00
#
_symmetry.space_group_name_H-M   'P 1'
#
loop_
_entity.id
_entity.type
_entity.pdbx_description
1 polymer ?
#
loop_
_entity_poly.entity_id
_entity_poly.type
_entity_poly.pdbx_seq_one_letter_code
_entity_poly.pdbx_strand_id
1 'polypeptide(L)'
;MINRGFITKRISTQALLTLIGSVFLITMIACGGSPSFGRTFQGQIIEVTLLEMSTTTEVFGLDNDDTRIRIITPSEIGNELLVLKLRVDNHAATQLHMDVGTEPPEIRDRDDSKYHPMPLAETIPYHFDRNGEPFPIPIIRGEYTLEKGYGVDGWLVFDVPEDTSNNIRSFRWGAGGDVIFIDF
;
A
#
# COMPACT_ATOMS: atom_id res chain seq x y z
N MET A 1 52.45 -22.12 49.51
CA MET A 1 51.23 -22.94 49.33
C MET A 1 50.02 -22.06 49.60
N ILE A 2 49.24 -21.68 48.58
CA ILE A 2 47.94 -21.00 48.74
C ILE A 2 46.97 -21.68 47.79
N ASN A 3 46.00 -22.40 48.34
CA ASN A 3 44.97 -23.13 47.61
C ASN A 3 43.79 -22.18 47.36
N ARG A 4 43.53 -21.79 46.11
CA ARG A 4 42.35 -20.99 45.74
C ARG A 4 41.24 -21.96 45.30
N GLY A 5 40.28 -22.19 46.20
CA GLY A 5 39.08 -22.97 45.90
C GLY A 5 38.20 -22.25 44.88
N PHE A 6 37.92 -22.92 43.77
CA PHE A 6 36.98 -22.46 42.74
C PHE A 6 35.55 -22.80 43.22
N ILE A 7 34.73 -21.78 43.52
CA ILE A 7 33.33 -21.97 43.88
C ILE A 7 32.51 -22.00 42.58
N THR A 8 32.21 -23.21 42.08
CA THR A 8 31.22 -23.40 41.01
C THR A 8 29.81 -23.41 41.61
N LYS A 9 29.09 -22.30 41.46
CA LYS A 9 27.70 -22.18 41.88
C LYS A 9 26.83 -22.99 40.89
N ARG A 10 26.23 -24.11 41.34
CA ARG A 10 25.25 -24.88 40.55
C ARG A 10 24.03 -23.99 40.27
N ILE A 11 23.86 -23.58 39.02
CA ILE A 11 22.62 -22.96 38.55
C ILE A 11 21.55 -24.05 38.57
N SER A 12 20.45 -23.82 39.30
CA SER A 12 19.38 -24.82 39.40
C SER A 12 18.69 -24.95 38.03
N THR A 13 18.44 -26.17 37.60
CA THR A 13 17.75 -26.48 36.34
C THR A 13 16.38 -25.82 36.24
N GLN A 14 15.76 -25.49 37.39
CA GLN A 14 14.49 -24.75 37.44
C GLN A 14 14.63 -23.28 37.05
N ALA A 15 15.75 -22.62 37.38
CA ALA A 15 16.01 -21.24 36.97
C ALA A 15 16.33 -21.12 35.47
N LEU A 16 16.91 -22.17 34.87
CA LEU A 16 17.19 -22.22 33.44
C LEU A 16 15.91 -22.48 32.62
N LEU A 17 15.01 -23.33 33.12
CA LEU A 17 13.72 -23.63 32.49
C LEU A 17 12.74 -22.45 32.54
N THR A 18 12.70 -21.68 33.64
CA THR A 18 11.88 -20.46 33.70
C THR A 18 12.42 -19.36 32.80
N LEU A 19 13.75 -19.22 32.65
CA LEU A 19 14.34 -18.25 31.74
C LEU A 19 14.00 -18.58 30.27
N ILE A 20 14.15 -19.84 29.86
CA ILE A 20 13.81 -20.32 28.51
C ILE A 20 12.31 -20.16 28.22
N GLY A 21 11.44 -20.45 29.19
CA GLY A 21 10.00 -20.23 29.08
C GLY A 21 9.61 -18.75 28.93
N SER A 22 10.31 -17.84 29.62
CA SER A 22 10.06 -16.39 29.52
C SER A 22 10.55 -15.77 28.21
N VAL A 23 11.62 -16.29 27.61
CA VAL A 23 12.15 -15.83 26.31
C VAL A 23 11.23 -16.26 25.15
N PHE A 24 10.50 -17.38 25.28
CA PHE A 24 9.55 -17.83 24.27
C PHE A 24 8.24 -16.99 24.21
N LEU A 25 7.98 -16.16 25.22
CA LEU A 25 6.73 -15.38 25.31
C LEU A 25 6.81 -13.97 24.69
N ILE A 26 8.00 -13.52 24.26
CA ILE A 26 8.20 -12.11 23.85
C ILE A 26 8.28 -11.92 22.31
N THR A 27 8.15 -12.98 21.50
CA THR A 27 8.35 -12.84 20.04
C THR A 27 7.11 -12.45 19.22
N MET A 28 5.94 -12.20 19.84
CA MET A 28 4.81 -11.60 19.15
C MET A 28 4.92 -10.08 19.15
N ILE A 29 5.97 -9.53 18.51
CA ILE A 29 5.87 -8.19 17.97
C ILE A 29 4.97 -8.34 16.74
N ALA A 30 3.66 -8.19 16.94
CA ALA A 30 2.74 -7.96 15.84
C ALA A 30 3.19 -6.66 15.18
N CYS A 31 3.89 -6.78 14.05
CA CYS A 31 4.11 -5.66 13.15
C CYS A 31 2.71 -5.18 12.75
N GLY A 32 2.32 -3.99 13.20
CA GLY A 32 0.96 -3.43 13.08
C GLY A 32 0.60 -3.03 11.65
N GLY A 33 0.66 -3.97 10.71
CA GLY A 33 0.10 -3.80 9.37
C GLY A 33 -1.39 -4.14 9.36
N SER A 34 -2.17 -3.43 8.53
CA SER A 34 -3.55 -3.84 8.26
C SER A 34 -3.56 -5.25 7.66
N PRO A 35 -4.49 -6.13 8.09
CA PRO A 35 -4.60 -7.50 7.59
C PRO A 35 -4.99 -7.59 6.12
N SER A 36 -5.30 -6.46 5.45
CA SER A 36 -5.78 -6.42 4.07
C SER A 36 -4.66 -6.33 3.04
N PHE A 37 -3.46 -5.88 3.41
CA PHE A 37 -2.32 -5.83 2.48
C PHE A 37 -1.73 -7.22 2.23
N GLY A 38 -1.34 -7.47 0.99
CA GLY A 38 -0.87 -8.77 0.50
C GLY A 38 -1.99 -9.78 0.22
N ARG A 39 -3.27 -9.38 0.36
CA ARG A 39 -4.43 -10.24 0.08
C ARG A 39 -5.12 -9.84 -1.22
N THR A 40 -5.66 -10.84 -1.90
CA THR A 40 -6.52 -10.67 -3.08
C THR A 40 -7.98 -10.74 -2.64
N PHE A 41 -8.76 -9.76 -3.10
CA PHE A 41 -10.20 -9.66 -2.89
C PHE A 41 -10.89 -9.86 -4.24
N GLN A 42 -11.74 -10.87 -4.31
CA GLN A 42 -12.33 -11.34 -5.55
C GLN A 42 -13.81 -10.95 -5.63
N GLY A 43 -14.17 -10.30 -6.71
CA GLY A 43 -15.54 -9.99 -7.12
C GLY A 43 -16.02 -10.97 -8.20
N GLN A 44 -17.10 -10.62 -8.88
CA GLN A 44 -17.62 -11.46 -9.98
C GLN A 44 -16.74 -11.43 -11.23
N ILE A 45 -16.12 -10.30 -11.53
CA ILE A 45 -15.34 -10.04 -12.75
C ILE A 45 -13.90 -9.68 -12.41
N ILE A 46 -13.72 -8.83 -11.39
CA ILE A 46 -12.40 -8.30 -11.03
C ILE A 46 -11.86 -8.93 -9.76
N GLU A 47 -10.54 -9.02 -9.69
CA GLU A 47 -9.78 -9.29 -8.47
C GLU A 47 -8.92 -8.07 -8.15
N VAL A 48 -8.91 -7.65 -6.90
CA VAL A 48 -8.08 -6.53 -6.43
C VAL A 48 -7.12 -7.07 -5.37
N THR A 49 -5.82 -6.86 -5.59
CA THR A 49 -4.78 -7.17 -4.61
C THR A 49 -4.17 -5.88 -4.10
N LEU A 50 -4.38 -5.56 -2.82
CA LEU A 50 -3.74 -4.40 -2.19
C LEU A 50 -2.32 -4.78 -1.76
N LEU A 51 -1.33 -4.00 -2.17
CA LEU A 51 0.09 -4.33 -1.95
C LEU A 51 0.71 -3.47 -0.86
N GLU A 52 0.54 -2.16 -0.95
CA GLU A 52 1.19 -1.21 -0.06
C GLU A 52 0.40 0.09 0.01
N MET A 53 0.42 0.76 1.16
CA MET A 53 -0.08 2.13 1.31
C MET A 53 0.93 2.93 2.14
N SER A 54 1.27 4.13 1.68
CA SER A 54 2.18 5.04 2.38
C SER A 54 1.85 6.49 2.04
N THR A 55 2.47 7.42 2.77
CA THR A 55 2.35 8.85 2.48
C THR A 55 3.67 9.45 2.06
N THR A 56 3.60 10.48 1.22
CA THR A 56 4.75 11.21 0.71
C THR A 56 4.34 12.66 0.40
N THR A 57 5.33 13.55 0.35
CA THR A 57 5.12 14.94 -0.06
C THR A 57 5.19 15.13 -1.58
N GLU A 58 5.74 14.14 -2.29
CA GLU A 58 5.86 14.17 -3.76
C GLU A 58 5.88 12.75 -4.36
N VAL A 59 5.39 12.62 -5.59
CA VAL A 59 5.39 11.38 -6.38
C VAL A 59 5.87 11.65 -7.79
N PHE A 60 6.70 10.76 -8.34
CA PHE A 60 7.12 10.78 -9.75
C PHE A 60 6.31 9.77 -10.57
N GLY A 61 5.35 10.24 -11.36
CA GLY A 61 4.48 9.37 -12.18
C GLY A 61 4.90 9.32 -13.66
N LEU A 62 4.63 8.19 -14.33
CA LEU A 62 4.71 8.09 -15.80
C LEU A 62 3.41 8.46 -16.47
N ASP A 63 3.53 9.10 -17.64
CA ASP A 63 2.45 9.21 -18.61
C ASP A 63 2.26 7.87 -19.36
N ASN A 64 1.07 7.61 -19.93
CA ASN A 64 0.73 6.34 -20.59
C ASN A 64 1.59 6.12 -21.86
N ASP A 65 2.19 7.19 -22.38
CA ASP A 65 3.12 7.20 -23.51
C ASP A 65 4.60 7.14 -23.09
N ASP A 66 4.89 6.74 -21.84
CA ASP A 66 6.19 6.29 -21.31
C ASP A 66 7.36 7.29 -21.38
N THR A 67 7.11 8.55 -21.75
CA THR A 67 8.17 9.52 -22.10
C THR A 67 8.19 10.79 -21.26
N ARG A 68 7.23 10.99 -20.35
CA ARG A 68 7.14 12.18 -19.50
C ARG A 68 6.97 11.79 -18.03
N ILE A 69 7.97 12.14 -17.22
CA ILE A 69 7.90 12.04 -15.76
C ILE A 69 7.24 13.31 -15.23
N ARG A 70 6.19 13.14 -14.42
CA ARG A 70 5.44 14.23 -13.78
C ARG A 70 5.66 14.20 -12.27
N ILE A 71 5.91 15.36 -11.66
CA ILE A 71 5.82 15.52 -10.21
C ILE A 71 4.36 15.77 -9.85
N ILE A 72 3.85 14.95 -8.94
CA ILE A 72 2.59 15.18 -8.25
C ILE A 72 2.95 15.74 -6.88
N THR A 73 2.36 16.87 -6.52
CA THR A 73 2.43 17.48 -5.18
C THR A 73 1.02 17.64 -4.63
N PRO A 74 0.85 17.74 -3.30
CA PRO A 74 -0.43 18.12 -2.72
C PRO A 74 -0.92 19.45 -3.30
N SER A 75 -2.24 19.58 -3.45
CA SER A 75 -2.88 20.78 -4.01
C SER A 75 -2.94 21.93 -3.02
N GLU A 76 -2.92 21.64 -1.72
CA GLU A 76 -3.06 22.61 -0.64
C GLU A 76 -2.01 22.42 0.45
N ILE A 77 -1.70 23.50 1.18
CA ILE A 77 -0.84 23.44 2.36
C ILE A 77 -1.61 22.71 3.48
N GLY A 78 -0.95 21.75 4.13
CA GLY A 78 -1.58 20.89 5.14
C GLY A 78 -2.16 19.60 4.58
N ASN A 79 -1.94 19.33 3.28
CA ASN A 79 -2.21 18.04 2.66
C ASN A 79 -0.92 17.24 2.43
N GLU A 80 -1.07 15.93 2.33
CA GLU A 80 -0.04 14.98 1.90
C GLU A 80 -0.57 14.11 0.75
N LEU A 81 0.34 13.45 0.03
CA LEU A 81 -0.05 12.45 -0.96
C LEU A 81 -0.11 11.09 -0.30
N LEU A 82 -1.28 10.47 -0.29
CA LEU A 82 -1.44 9.07 0.03
C LEU A 82 -1.30 8.25 -1.25
N VAL A 83 -0.36 7.32 -1.27
CA VAL A 83 -0.14 6.41 -2.39
C VAL A 83 -0.58 5.00 -2.02
N LEU A 84 -1.37 4.38 -2.89
CA LEU A 84 -1.87 3.02 -2.73
C LEU A 84 -1.40 2.17 -3.91
N LYS A 85 -0.50 1.23 -3.64
CA LYS A 85 -0.08 0.23 -4.62
C LYS A 85 -1.09 -0.91 -4.63
N LEU A 86 -1.56 -1.26 -5.82
CA LEU A 86 -2.46 -2.38 -6.01
C LEU A 86 -2.34 -2.97 -7.41
N ARG A 87 -2.89 -4.17 -7.54
CA ARG A 87 -3.11 -4.84 -8.81
C ARG A 87 -4.60 -5.11 -8.99
N VAL A 88 -5.10 -4.91 -10.20
CA VAL A 88 -6.47 -5.27 -10.60
C VAL A 88 -6.44 -6.19 -11.79
N ASP A 89 -7.06 -7.36 -11.66
CA ASP A 89 -7.08 -8.41 -12.66
C ASP A 89 -8.52 -8.66 -13.16
N ASN A 90 -8.66 -8.90 -14.46
CA ASN A 90 -9.87 -9.46 -15.04
C ASN A 90 -9.82 -10.99 -14.91
N HIS A 91 -10.45 -11.58 -13.89
CA HIS A 91 -10.39 -13.04 -13.69
C HIS A 91 -11.47 -13.80 -14.47
N ALA A 92 -12.59 -13.14 -14.81
CA ALA A 92 -13.78 -13.83 -15.33
C ALA A 92 -14.17 -13.47 -16.77
N ALA A 93 -14.23 -12.18 -17.11
CA ALA A 93 -14.80 -11.70 -18.36
C ALA A 93 -13.83 -11.94 -19.52
N THR A 94 -14.34 -12.24 -20.72
CA THR A 94 -13.50 -12.41 -21.92
C THR A 94 -12.67 -11.16 -22.20
N GLN A 95 -13.31 -9.99 -22.05
CA GLN A 95 -12.71 -8.67 -22.19
C GLN A 95 -13.40 -7.74 -21.20
N LEU A 96 -12.59 -7.01 -20.44
CA LEU A 96 -13.03 -6.01 -19.46
C LEU A 96 -12.58 -4.64 -19.93
N HIS A 97 -13.52 -3.71 -20.06
CA HIS A 97 -13.22 -2.29 -20.23
C HIS A 97 -13.35 -1.61 -18.88
N MET A 98 -12.27 -0.97 -18.45
CA MET A 98 -12.20 -0.26 -17.18
C MET A 98 -11.79 1.18 -17.45
N ASP A 99 -12.59 2.14 -17.00
CA ASP A 99 -12.26 3.57 -17.05
C ASP A 99 -12.16 4.11 -15.62
N VAL A 100 -10.93 4.37 -15.19
CA VAL A 100 -10.62 4.89 -13.85
C VAL A 100 -11.16 6.31 -13.66
N GLY A 101 -11.37 7.07 -14.73
CA GLY A 101 -11.93 8.42 -14.67
C GLY A 101 -13.44 8.42 -14.46
N THR A 102 -14.15 7.51 -15.12
CA THR A 102 -15.62 7.40 -15.01
C THR A 102 -16.07 6.64 -13.76
N GLU A 103 -15.35 5.57 -13.38
CA GLU A 103 -15.62 4.78 -12.17
C GLU A 103 -14.40 4.82 -11.23
N PRO A 104 -14.11 5.97 -10.60
CA PRO A 104 -12.89 6.11 -9.81
C PRO A 104 -12.93 5.25 -8.55
N PRO A 105 -11.79 4.66 -8.17
CA PRO A 105 -11.58 4.15 -6.82
C PRO A 105 -11.93 5.21 -5.77
N GLU A 106 -12.39 4.76 -4.61
CA GLU A 106 -12.69 5.59 -3.45
C GLU A 106 -11.96 5.00 -2.24
N ILE A 107 -11.24 5.85 -1.50
CA ILE A 107 -10.87 5.55 -0.12
C ILE A 107 -11.76 6.36 0.81
N ARG A 108 -12.06 5.79 1.98
CA ARG A 108 -12.78 6.49 3.04
C ARG A 108 -12.01 6.44 4.34
N ASP A 109 -12.05 7.53 5.08
CA ASP A 109 -11.58 7.56 6.46
C ASP A 109 -12.65 7.04 7.45
N ARG A 110 -12.33 7.04 8.74
CA ARG A 110 -13.29 6.63 9.80
C ARG A 110 -14.39 7.66 10.05
N ASP A 111 -14.18 8.90 9.65
CA ASP A 111 -15.16 9.99 9.71
C ASP A 111 -16.09 10.02 8.48
N ASP A 112 -15.91 9.05 7.57
CA ASP A 112 -16.67 8.82 6.35
C ASP A 112 -16.40 9.84 5.22
N SER A 113 -15.33 10.64 5.35
CA SER A 113 -14.78 11.48 4.28
C SER A 113 -14.34 10.61 3.11
N LYS A 114 -14.53 11.10 1.89
CA LYS A 114 -14.23 10.38 0.65
C LYS A 114 -13.08 11.03 -0.08
N TYR A 115 -12.17 10.22 -0.60
CA TYR A 115 -11.09 10.69 -1.45
C TYR A 115 -11.01 9.84 -2.72
N HIS A 116 -10.74 10.50 -3.83
CA HIS A 116 -10.58 9.89 -5.15
C HIS A 116 -9.15 10.13 -5.67
N PRO A 117 -8.65 9.27 -6.57
CA PRO A 117 -7.34 9.47 -7.16
C PRO A 117 -7.25 10.83 -7.88
N MET A 118 -6.10 11.48 -7.75
CA MET A 118 -5.84 12.76 -8.39
C MET A 118 -5.90 12.64 -9.93
N PRO A 119 -6.62 13.54 -10.62
CA PRO A 119 -6.52 13.64 -12.06
C PRO A 119 -5.15 14.21 -12.43
N LEU A 120 -4.44 13.58 -13.38
CA LEU A 120 -3.14 14.08 -13.85
C LEU A 120 -3.33 15.23 -14.86
N ALA A 121 -3.72 16.40 -14.36
CA ALA A 121 -3.97 17.57 -15.18
C ALA A 121 -2.75 18.48 -15.38
N GLU A 122 -1.78 18.53 -14.45
CA GLU A 122 -0.71 19.54 -14.55
C GLU A 122 0.71 19.00 -14.32
N THR A 123 1.70 19.75 -14.83
CA THR A 123 3.02 19.27 -15.25
C THR A 123 4.10 20.10 -14.57
N ILE A 124 5.00 19.53 -13.76
CA ILE A 124 6.27 20.13 -13.31
C ILE A 124 7.36 19.00 -13.16
N PRO A 125 8.65 19.23 -13.47
CA PRO A 125 9.65 18.17 -13.72
C PRO A 125 10.58 17.78 -12.55
N TYR A 126 10.92 16.47 -12.51
CA TYR A 126 12.08 15.74 -11.94
C TYR A 126 12.64 15.98 -10.51
N HIS A 127 12.78 14.89 -9.74
CA HIS A 127 13.89 14.60 -8.80
C HIS A 127 14.15 13.08 -8.71
N PHE A 128 15.25 12.74 -8.04
CA PHE A 128 15.99 11.49 -8.17
C PHE A 128 15.80 10.56 -6.95
N ASP A 129 16.02 9.25 -7.12
CA ASP A 129 16.09 8.25 -6.04
C ASP A 129 17.23 8.55 -5.07
N ARG A 130 17.39 7.71 -4.04
CA ARG A 130 18.43 7.84 -3.01
C ARG A 130 19.88 7.81 -3.56
N ASN A 131 20.06 7.39 -4.83
CA ASN A 131 21.32 7.35 -5.57
C ASN A 131 21.45 8.49 -6.60
N GLY A 132 20.41 9.30 -6.81
CA GLY A 132 20.44 10.29 -7.88
C GLY A 132 19.86 9.80 -9.22
N GLU A 133 18.96 8.80 -9.26
CA GLU A 133 18.30 8.31 -10.49
C GLU A 133 16.76 8.44 -10.46
N PRO A 134 16.10 8.99 -11.49
CA PRO A 134 14.65 9.14 -11.47
C PRO A 134 13.97 7.76 -11.51
N PHE A 135 13.21 7.40 -10.47
CA PHE A 135 12.40 6.18 -10.46
C PHE A 135 10.91 6.52 -10.62
N PRO A 136 10.41 6.48 -11.86
CA PRO A 136 8.99 6.63 -12.09
C PRO A 136 8.18 5.47 -11.48
N ILE A 137 7.04 5.79 -10.85
CA ILE A 137 6.04 4.79 -10.48
C ILE A 137 4.91 4.74 -11.53
N PRO A 138 4.43 3.54 -11.93
CA PRO A 138 3.32 3.40 -12.86
C PRO A 138 2.01 3.81 -12.17
N ILE A 139 1.35 4.85 -12.67
CA ILE A 139 0.07 5.33 -12.12
C ILE A 139 -1.10 4.68 -12.85
N ILE A 140 -2.06 4.11 -12.11
CA ILE A 140 -3.26 3.52 -12.68
C ILE A 140 -4.29 4.61 -12.98
N ARG A 141 -4.63 4.81 -14.25
CA ARG A 141 -5.53 5.90 -14.70
C ARG A 141 -6.05 5.70 -16.12
N GLY A 142 -7.07 6.47 -16.48
CA GLY A 142 -7.64 6.47 -17.83
C GLY A 142 -8.32 5.13 -18.14
N GLU A 143 -8.28 4.75 -19.41
CA GLU A 143 -8.97 3.56 -19.91
C GLU A 143 -8.01 2.36 -20.06
N TYR A 144 -8.47 1.20 -19.64
CA TYR A 144 -7.82 -0.09 -19.83
C TYR A 144 -8.77 -1.06 -20.51
N THR A 145 -8.21 -1.85 -21.42
CA THR A 145 -8.89 -3.02 -21.97
C THR A 145 -8.09 -4.26 -21.57
N LEU A 146 -8.68 -5.07 -20.70
CA LEU A 146 -8.03 -6.24 -20.09
C LEU A 146 -8.67 -7.51 -20.62
N GLU A 147 -7.90 -8.35 -21.32
CA GLU A 147 -8.33 -9.71 -21.64
C GLU A 147 -8.45 -10.56 -20.36
N LYS A 148 -9.19 -11.67 -20.46
CA LYS A 148 -9.30 -12.62 -19.34
C LYS A 148 -7.92 -13.10 -18.87
N GLY A 149 -7.66 -13.02 -17.58
CA GLY A 149 -6.40 -13.39 -16.94
C GLY A 149 -5.32 -12.31 -16.97
N TYR A 150 -5.61 -11.14 -17.53
CA TYR A 150 -4.72 -9.98 -17.52
C TYR A 150 -5.15 -8.95 -16.48
N GLY A 151 -4.19 -8.14 -16.05
CA GLY A 151 -4.41 -7.10 -15.07
C GLY A 151 -3.45 -5.93 -15.22
N VAL A 152 -3.73 -4.88 -14.45
CA VAL A 152 -2.89 -3.70 -14.30
C VAL A 152 -2.33 -3.65 -12.88
N ASP A 153 -1.02 -3.44 -12.75
CA ASP A 153 -0.32 -3.19 -11.49
C ASP A 153 0.21 -1.75 -11.49
N GLY A 154 0.06 -1.07 -10.36
CA GLY A 154 0.53 0.29 -10.22
C GLY A 154 0.01 0.98 -8.98
N TRP A 155 0.04 2.30 -9.04
CA TRP A 155 -0.26 3.16 -7.91
C TRP A 155 -1.46 4.05 -8.20
N LEU A 156 -2.31 4.20 -7.20
CA LEU A 156 -3.27 5.29 -7.11
C LEU A 156 -2.68 6.35 -6.17
N VAL A 157 -2.86 7.62 -6.52
CA VAL A 157 -2.35 8.75 -5.75
C VAL A 157 -3.52 9.61 -5.34
N PHE A 158 -3.65 9.86 -4.04
CA PHE A 158 -4.73 10.64 -3.45
C PHE A 158 -4.15 11.88 -2.78
N ASP A 159 -4.84 13.00 -2.92
CA ASP A 159 -4.57 14.21 -2.17
C ASP A 159 -5.46 14.24 -0.93
N VAL A 160 -4.86 14.19 0.25
CA VAL A 160 -5.58 14.05 1.52
C VAL A 160 -5.00 15.01 2.56
N PRO A 161 -5.80 15.47 3.55
CA PRO A 161 -5.26 16.20 4.69
C PRO A 161 -4.15 15.40 5.39
N GLU A 162 -3.18 16.09 5.98
CA GLU A 162 -2.16 15.47 6.83
C GLU A 162 -2.80 14.54 7.88
N ASP A 163 -2.10 13.45 8.21
CA ASP A 163 -2.52 12.41 9.17
C ASP A 163 -3.71 11.53 8.74
N THR A 164 -4.32 11.78 7.58
CA THR A 164 -5.47 10.99 7.08
C THR A 164 -5.10 9.50 6.90
N SER A 165 -3.84 9.20 6.59
CA SER A 165 -3.35 7.83 6.37
C SER A 165 -3.55 6.89 7.57
N ASN A 166 -3.43 7.41 8.80
CA ASN A 166 -3.69 6.65 10.02
C ASN A 166 -5.19 6.43 10.28
N ASN A 167 -6.04 7.17 9.56
CA ASN A 167 -7.49 7.16 9.71
C ASN A 167 -8.26 6.50 8.56
N ILE A 168 -7.58 5.92 7.57
CA ILE A 168 -8.26 5.21 6.48
C ILE A 168 -9.01 3.99 7.03
N ARG A 169 -10.27 3.84 6.61
CA ARG A 169 -11.18 2.75 6.99
C ARG A 169 -11.39 1.75 5.87
N SER A 170 -11.59 2.21 4.64
CA SER A 170 -11.98 1.32 3.55
C SER A 170 -11.53 1.79 2.17
N PHE A 171 -11.35 0.84 1.26
CA PHE A 171 -11.18 1.03 -0.17
C PHE A 171 -12.37 0.43 -0.93
N ARG A 172 -12.85 1.14 -1.95
CA ARG A 172 -13.92 0.69 -2.84
C ARG A 172 -13.54 0.95 -4.28
N TRP A 173 -13.75 -0.03 -5.15
CA TRP A 173 -13.64 0.19 -6.60
C TRP A 173 -14.76 -0.52 -7.34
N GLY A 174 -15.54 0.25 -8.11
CA GLY A 174 -16.42 -0.30 -9.14
C GLY A 174 -15.70 -0.32 -10.48
N ALA A 175 -15.65 -1.47 -11.15
CA ALA A 175 -15.11 -1.58 -12.50
C ALA A 175 -15.81 -2.70 -13.28
N GLY A 176 -16.21 -2.40 -14.51
CA GLY A 176 -16.75 -3.42 -15.43
C GLY A 176 -18.07 -4.04 -15.00
N GLY A 177 -18.89 -3.31 -14.23
CA GLY A 177 -20.13 -3.82 -13.65
C GLY A 177 -19.94 -4.64 -12.36
N ASP A 178 -18.72 -4.72 -11.83
CA ASP A 178 -18.40 -5.34 -10.54
C ASP A 178 -18.05 -4.27 -9.50
N VAL A 179 -18.15 -4.61 -8.21
CA VAL A 179 -17.79 -3.72 -7.10
C VAL A 179 -17.04 -4.48 -6.03
N ILE A 180 -15.81 -4.08 -5.77
CA ILE A 180 -14.99 -4.54 -4.67
C ILE A 180 -15.07 -3.53 -3.52
N PHE A 181 -15.20 -4.05 -2.30
CA PHE A 181 -15.12 -3.28 -1.06
C PHE A 181 -14.16 -3.99 -0.09
N ILE A 182 -13.21 -3.24 0.46
CA ILE A 182 -12.14 -3.75 1.32
C ILE A 182 -12.06 -2.85 2.56
N ASP A 183 -12.18 -3.44 3.75
CA ASP A 183 -11.92 -2.76 5.01
C ASP A 183 -10.44 -2.91 5.41
N PHE A 184 -9.86 -1.88 6.04
CA PHE A 184 -8.49 -1.86 6.52
C PHE A 184 -8.36 -2.14 8.03
#